data_AF-F9ZDC1-F1
#
_entry.id   AF-F9ZDC1-F1
#
_cell.length_a   1.000
_cell.length_b   1.000
_cell.length_c   1.000
_cell.angle_alpha   90.00
_cell.angle_beta   90.00
_cell.angle_gamma   90.00
#
_symmetry.space_group_name_H-M   'P 1'
#
loop_
_entity.id
_entity.type
_entity.pdbx_description
1 polymer ?
#
loop_
_entity_poly.entity_id
_entity_poly.type
_entity_poly.pdbx_seq_one_letter_code
_entity_poly.pdbx_strand_id
1 'polypeptide(L)'
;MDCCLLKLLLKQAIFDIKDLVPKSYFNPWRTVEPHPKSHFIAMSVGLKPDSFSDRIVAIRASELGAKLQRSMSMLSARQHIACELLIPLGELIVIEIENNEPDTKPDTELDILLLSSSQLNTIKSLNLQRQTVIDNFKESLKLYFKFLTEQEAKPFISLLESDPEPSKSQAALLTNEKEDGEGRQIQQEDKILLIISSLGYIPLKLPPIPAGKPWVKSEVREKLNIPSHPFQSIAVFDKAWERLLKSGKIKVAIK
;
A
#
# COMPACT_ATOMS: atom_id res chain seq x y z
N MET A 1 4.11 0.14 2.60
CA MET A 1 4.91 0.22 1.36
C MET A 1 4.02 0.60 0.20
N ASP A 2 4.57 1.25 -0.82
CA ASP A 2 3.81 1.60 -2.04
C ASP A 2 3.52 0.34 -2.87
N CYS A 3 2.24 -0.03 -2.96
CA CYS A 3 1.78 -1.21 -3.71
C CYS A 3 2.08 -1.12 -5.22
N CYS A 4 2.08 0.08 -5.81
CA CYS A 4 2.40 0.25 -7.22
C CYS A 4 3.86 -0.06 -7.50
N LEU A 5 4.77 0.38 -6.61
CA LEU A 5 6.19 0.06 -6.70
C LEU A 5 6.45 -1.43 -6.49
N LEU A 6 5.75 -2.08 -5.56
CA LEU A 6 5.84 -3.53 -5.37
C LEU A 6 5.45 -4.32 -6.61
N LYS A 7 4.36 -3.93 -7.28
CA LYS A 7 3.94 -4.56 -8.55
C LYS A 7 4.95 -4.34 -9.67
N LEU A 8 5.57 -3.17 -9.72
CA LEU A 8 6.61 -2.89 -10.71
C LEU A 8 7.86 -3.73 -10.46
N LEU A 9 8.27 -3.86 -9.20
CA LEU A 9 9.40 -4.70 -8.78
C LEU A 9 9.13 -6.17 -9.11
N LEU A 10 7.91 -6.65 -8.86
CA LEU A 10 7.48 -7.99 -9.21
C LEU A 10 7.62 -8.26 -10.71
N LYS A 11 7.17 -7.31 -11.55
CA LYS A 11 7.33 -7.42 -13.02
C LYS A 11 8.79 -7.48 -13.43
N GLN A 12 9.66 -6.69 -12.80
CA GLN A 12 11.09 -6.68 -13.09
C GLN A 12 11.75 -8.01 -12.71
N ALA A 13 11.47 -8.52 -11.50
CA ALA A 13 12.00 -9.81 -11.05
C ALA A 13 11.54 -10.96 -11.94
N ILE A 14 10.27 -10.96 -12.35
CA ILE A 14 9.73 -11.95 -13.31
C ILE A 14 10.41 -11.81 -14.68
N PHE A 15 10.66 -10.59 -15.16
CA PHE A 15 11.34 -10.37 -16.44
C PHE A 15 12.75 -10.97 -16.45
N ASP A 16 13.48 -10.84 -15.34
CA ASP A 16 14.84 -11.38 -15.23
C ASP A 16 14.88 -12.92 -15.29
N ILE A 17 13.81 -13.58 -14.85
CA ILE A 17 13.68 -15.05 -14.88
C ILE A 17 12.86 -15.56 -16.07
N LYS A 18 12.44 -14.69 -17.00
CA LYS A 18 11.49 -15.05 -18.07
C LYS A 18 11.89 -16.25 -18.91
N ASP A 19 13.19 -16.49 -19.10
CA ASP A 19 13.71 -17.60 -19.91
C ASP A 19 13.60 -18.96 -19.18
N LEU A 20 13.39 -18.93 -17.86
CA LEU A 20 13.22 -20.10 -16.99
C LEU A 20 11.73 -20.40 -16.75
N VAL A 21 10.88 -19.42 -17.03
CA VAL A 21 9.45 -19.47 -16.77
C VAL A 21 8.75 -19.94 -18.05
N PRO A 22 8.03 -21.08 -18.02
CA PRO A 22 7.27 -21.52 -19.18
C PRO A 22 6.34 -20.39 -19.66
N LYS A 23 6.26 -20.18 -20.98
CA LYS A 23 5.41 -19.12 -21.58
C LYS A 23 3.94 -19.15 -21.11
N SER A 24 3.46 -20.29 -20.62
CA SER A 24 2.14 -20.47 -20.02
C SER A 24 1.92 -19.67 -18.74
N TYR A 25 2.97 -19.37 -17.97
CA TYR A 25 2.88 -18.56 -16.75
C TYR A 25 2.61 -17.08 -17.03
N PHE A 26 3.03 -16.60 -18.21
CA PHE A 26 2.78 -15.22 -18.66
C PHE A 26 1.41 -15.03 -19.33
N ASN A 27 0.63 -16.10 -19.45
CA ASN A 27 -0.70 -16.09 -20.06
C ASN A 27 -1.75 -16.38 -18.96
N PRO A 28 -2.07 -15.41 -18.09
CA PRO A 28 -3.02 -15.62 -16.99
C PRO A 28 -4.43 -16.01 -17.48
N TRP A 29 -4.73 -15.88 -18.77
CA TRP A 29 -6.05 -16.08 -19.37
C TRP A 29 -6.23 -17.38 -20.18
N ARG A 30 -5.18 -18.22 -20.38
CA ARG A 30 -5.30 -19.40 -21.27
C ARG A 30 -5.27 -20.76 -20.58
N THR A 31 -4.81 -20.87 -19.33
CA THR A 31 -4.58 -22.18 -18.69
C THR A 31 -5.48 -22.47 -17.50
N VAL A 32 -6.32 -21.52 -17.12
CA VAL A 32 -7.44 -21.77 -16.22
C VAL A 32 -8.68 -21.35 -16.98
N GLU A 33 -9.35 -22.29 -17.65
CA GLU A 33 -10.78 -22.10 -17.83
C GLU A 33 -11.33 -21.81 -16.44
N PRO A 34 -11.89 -20.61 -16.19
CA PRO A 34 -12.43 -20.32 -14.89
C PRO A 34 -13.49 -21.38 -14.65
N HIS A 35 -13.21 -22.31 -13.73
CA HIS A 35 -14.25 -23.21 -13.24
C HIS A 35 -15.42 -22.29 -12.87
N PRO A 36 -16.65 -22.49 -13.37
CA PRO A 36 -17.72 -21.49 -13.24
C PRO A 36 -18.00 -21.03 -11.80
N LYS A 37 -17.53 -21.81 -10.81
CA LYS A 37 -17.54 -21.47 -9.38
C LYS A 37 -16.50 -20.43 -8.97
N SER A 38 -15.31 -20.34 -9.57
CA SER A 38 -14.28 -19.35 -9.18
C SER A 38 -14.64 -17.93 -9.59
N HIS A 39 -15.29 -17.76 -10.74
CA HIS A 39 -15.84 -16.48 -11.18
C HIS A 39 -17.04 -16.06 -10.31
N PHE A 40 -17.88 -17.03 -9.92
CA PHE A 40 -19.01 -16.80 -9.01
C PHE A 40 -18.54 -16.43 -7.60
N ILE A 41 -17.50 -17.12 -7.08
CA ILE A 41 -16.92 -16.81 -5.77
C ILE A 41 -16.33 -15.39 -5.80
N ALA A 42 -15.47 -15.05 -6.77
CA ALA A 42 -14.86 -13.73 -6.87
C ALA A 42 -15.87 -12.57 -6.95
N MET A 43 -16.99 -12.74 -7.67
CA MET A 43 -18.07 -11.75 -7.69
C MET A 43 -18.91 -11.75 -6.41
N SER A 44 -19.11 -12.90 -5.76
CA SER A 44 -19.87 -13.00 -4.51
C SER A 44 -19.14 -12.45 -3.27
N VAL A 45 -17.81 -12.33 -3.30
CA VAL A 45 -17.02 -11.66 -2.24
C VAL A 45 -16.66 -10.21 -2.59
N GLY A 46 -17.17 -9.65 -3.69
CA GLY A 46 -16.97 -8.25 -4.05
C GLY A 46 -15.54 -7.87 -4.48
N LEU A 47 -14.70 -8.85 -4.83
CA LEU A 47 -13.32 -8.59 -5.25
C LEU A 47 -13.30 -8.02 -6.68
N LYS A 48 -12.66 -6.85 -6.85
CA LYS A 48 -12.44 -6.27 -8.18
C LYS A 48 -11.47 -7.18 -8.97
N PRO A 49 -11.66 -7.36 -10.29
CA PRO A 49 -10.83 -8.25 -11.10
C PRO A 49 -9.32 -7.93 -11.01
N ASP A 50 -8.96 -6.66 -10.80
CA ASP A 50 -7.56 -6.23 -10.64
C ASP A 50 -6.90 -6.81 -9.37
N SER A 51 -7.63 -7.01 -8.26
CA SER A 51 -7.06 -7.54 -7.02
C SER A 51 -6.90 -9.07 -7.06
N PHE A 52 -7.76 -9.78 -7.79
CA PHE A 52 -7.69 -11.24 -7.89
C PHE A 52 -6.55 -11.70 -8.81
N SER A 53 -6.33 -11.01 -9.94
CA SER A 53 -5.17 -11.27 -10.80
C SER A 53 -3.85 -11.05 -10.05
N ASP A 54 -3.78 -10.01 -9.21
CA ASP A 54 -2.58 -9.72 -8.43
C ASP A 54 -2.34 -10.78 -7.34
N ARG A 55 -3.38 -11.31 -6.69
CA ARG A 55 -3.27 -12.46 -5.77
C ARG A 55 -2.71 -13.69 -6.47
N ILE A 56 -3.24 -14.05 -7.64
CA ILE A 56 -2.76 -15.22 -8.38
C ILE A 56 -1.30 -15.03 -8.82
N VAL A 57 -0.94 -13.85 -9.32
CA VAL A 57 0.43 -13.56 -9.73
C VAL A 57 1.39 -13.64 -8.54
N ALA A 58 1.01 -13.14 -7.37
CA ALA A 58 1.83 -13.21 -6.15
C ALA A 58 2.01 -14.66 -5.64
N ILE A 59 0.93 -15.44 -5.58
CA ILE A 59 0.99 -16.86 -5.18
C ILE A 59 1.85 -17.65 -6.17
N ARG A 60 1.65 -17.42 -7.48
CA ARG A 60 2.43 -18.07 -8.53
C ARG A 60 3.90 -17.66 -8.51
N ALA A 61 4.21 -16.43 -8.15
CA ALA A 61 5.58 -15.94 -8.02
C ALA A 61 6.33 -16.64 -6.87
N SER A 62 5.69 -16.80 -5.71
CA SER A 62 6.28 -17.54 -4.58
C SER A 62 6.48 -19.02 -4.90
N GLU A 63 5.48 -19.69 -5.50
CA GLU A 63 5.61 -21.07 -5.98
C GLU A 63 6.74 -21.23 -7.01
N LEU A 64 6.88 -20.25 -7.91
CA LEU A 64 7.88 -20.25 -8.96
C LEU A 64 9.29 -20.07 -8.39
N GLY A 65 9.48 -19.14 -7.46
CA GLY A 65 10.73 -18.97 -6.73
C GLY A 65 11.17 -20.27 -6.05
N ALA A 66 10.25 -20.90 -5.30
CA ALA A 66 10.52 -22.16 -4.61
C ALA A 66 10.83 -23.34 -5.56
N LYS A 67 10.20 -23.38 -6.74
CA LYS A 67 10.48 -24.39 -7.78
C LYS A 67 11.85 -24.17 -8.42
N LEU A 68 12.17 -22.93 -8.79
CA LEU A 68 13.44 -22.59 -9.44
C LEU A 68 14.64 -22.76 -8.51
N GLN A 69 14.46 -22.55 -7.20
CA GLN A 69 15.49 -22.81 -6.19
C GLN A 69 15.91 -24.29 -6.14
N ARG A 70 15.06 -25.22 -6.61
CA ARG A 70 15.41 -26.65 -6.72
C ARG A 70 16.17 -26.98 -8.00
N SER A 71 16.24 -26.06 -8.96
CA SER A 71 16.86 -26.24 -10.28
C SER A 71 18.12 -25.37 -10.47
N MET A 72 18.80 -25.02 -9.37
CA MET A 72 19.79 -23.93 -9.29
C MET A 72 21.07 -24.08 -10.13
N SER A 73 21.40 -25.24 -10.68
CA SER A 73 22.70 -25.45 -11.33
C SER A 73 22.94 -24.64 -12.62
N MET A 74 21.92 -23.97 -13.16
CA MET A 74 22.02 -23.23 -14.43
C MET A 74 21.58 -21.76 -14.36
N LEU A 75 21.39 -21.20 -13.16
CA LEU A 75 20.93 -19.81 -13.02
C LEU A 75 22.10 -18.82 -13.00
N SER A 76 21.93 -17.68 -13.69
CA SER A 76 22.81 -16.53 -13.45
C SER A 76 22.61 -15.98 -12.04
N ALA A 77 23.61 -15.27 -11.50
CA ALA A 77 23.49 -14.65 -10.17
C ALA A 77 22.28 -13.71 -10.05
N ARG A 78 21.99 -12.93 -11.10
CA ARG A 78 20.82 -12.04 -11.16
C ARG A 78 19.50 -12.82 -11.11
N GLN A 79 19.41 -13.93 -11.86
CA GLN A 79 18.23 -14.79 -11.84
C GLN A 79 18.03 -15.50 -10.51
N HIS A 80 19.11 -15.94 -9.88
CA HIS A 80 19.06 -16.58 -8.58
C HIS A 80 18.48 -15.62 -7.52
N ILE A 81 18.99 -14.40 -7.47
CA ILE A 81 18.53 -13.40 -6.50
C ILE A 81 17.12 -12.89 -6.84
N ALA A 82 16.75 -12.80 -8.12
CA ALA A 82 15.37 -12.54 -8.51
C ALA A 82 14.43 -13.63 -7.95
N CYS A 83 14.80 -14.91 -8.02
CA CYS A 83 14.01 -16.00 -7.43
C CYS A 83 13.88 -15.87 -5.91
N GLU A 84 14.96 -15.51 -5.21
CA GLU A 84 14.94 -15.28 -3.76
C GLU A 84 14.04 -14.10 -3.39
N LEU A 85 14.03 -13.03 -4.19
CA LEU A 85 13.17 -11.86 -3.97
C LEU A 85 11.67 -12.16 -4.17
N LEU A 86 11.32 -13.06 -5.09
CA LEU A 86 9.92 -13.38 -5.40
C LEU A 86 9.17 -14.00 -4.22
N ILE A 87 9.86 -14.73 -3.34
CA ILE A 87 9.25 -15.40 -2.17
C ILE A 87 8.69 -14.36 -1.18
N PRO A 88 9.52 -13.51 -0.54
CA PRO A 88 9.02 -12.53 0.42
C PRO A 88 8.16 -11.46 -0.25
N LEU A 89 8.38 -11.16 -1.54
CA LEU A 89 7.51 -10.25 -2.30
C LEU A 89 6.09 -10.82 -2.47
N GLY A 90 5.97 -12.12 -2.77
CA GLY A 90 4.69 -12.81 -2.85
C GLY A 90 3.97 -12.82 -1.49
N GLU A 91 4.68 -13.15 -0.42
CA GLU A 91 4.15 -13.13 0.96
C GLU A 91 3.66 -11.74 1.37
N LEU A 92 4.46 -10.70 1.10
CA LEU A 92 4.11 -9.32 1.42
C LEU A 92 2.84 -8.87 0.68
N ILE A 93 2.69 -9.23 -0.60
CA ILE A 93 1.50 -8.90 -1.37
C ILE A 93 0.27 -9.61 -0.80
N VAL A 94 0.38 -10.88 -0.41
CA VAL A 94 -0.73 -11.61 0.25
C VAL A 94 -1.13 -10.89 1.54
N ILE A 95 -0.18 -10.56 2.41
CA ILE A 95 -0.42 -9.85 3.67
C ILE A 95 -1.09 -8.49 3.43
N GLU A 96 -0.59 -7.69 2.49
CA GLU A 96 -1.19 -6.38 2.19
C GLU A 96 -2.60 -6.53 1.62
N ILE A 97 -2.86 -7.58 0.85
CA ILE A 97 -4.20 -7.81 0.29
C ILE A 97 -5.18 -8.30 1.36
N GLU A 98 -4.76 -9.17 2.28
CA GLU A 98 -5.58 -9.59 3.43
C GLU A 98 -5.90 -8.41 4.35
N ASN A 99 -4.93 -7.52 4.60
CA ASN A 99 -5.13 -6.31 5.41
C ASN A 99 -6.03 -5.25 4.73
N ASN A 100 -6.12 -5.26 3.40
CA ASN A 100 -6.95 -4.33 2.62
C ASN A 100 -8.29 -4.94 2.19
N GLU A 101 -8.55 -6.21 2.51
CA GLU A 101 -9.87 -6.79 2.31
C GLU A 101 -10.84 -5.98 3.19
N PRO A 102 -11.91 -5.39 2.62
CA PRO A 102 -12.84 -4.57 3.36
C PRO A 102 -13.67 -5.49 4.26
N ASP A 103 -13.09 -5.92 5.37
CA ASP A 103 -13.83 -6.59 6.40
C ASP A 103 -14.72 -5.54 7.06
N THR A 104 -16.02 -5.84 7.06
CA THR A 104 -16.99 -5.47 8.09
C THR A 104 -16.30 -4.94 9.34
N LYS A 105 -16.14 -3.62 9.44
CA LYS A 105 -15.51 -3.03 10.62
C LYS A 105 -16.39 -3.35 11.84
N PRO A 106 -15.81 -3.84 12.93
CA PRO A 106 -16.44 -3.71 14.24
C PRO A 106 -16.49 -2.22 14.54
N ASP A 107 -17.64 -1.58 14.33
CA ASP A 107 -17.77 -0.12 14.32
C ASP A 107 -17.72 0.52 15.72
N THR A 108 -17.34 -0.23 16.77
CA THR A 108 -17.34 0.27 18.15
C THR A 108 -16.03 -0.01 18.88
N GLU A 109 -15.54 0.97 19.67
CA GLU A 109 -14.44 0.77 20.64
C GLU A 109 -14.70 -0.41 21.60
N LEU A 110 -15.98 -0.76 21.81
CA LEU A 110 -16.40 -1.94 22.55
C LEU A 110 -16.01 -3.27 21.89
N ASP A 111 -16.00 -3.34 20.56
CA ASP A 111 -15.68 -4.57 19.83
C ASP A 111 -14.18 -4.88 19.86
N ILE A 112 -13.34 -3.83 19.91
CA ILE A 112 -11.89 -3.95 20.11
C ILE A 112 -11.57 -4.38 21.55
N LEU A 113 -12.35 -3.91 22.53
CA LEU A 113 -12.25 -4.35 23.94
C LEU A 113 -12.80 -5.77 24.19
N LEU A 114 -13.61 -6.30 23.27
CA LEU A 114 -14.17 -7.65 23.30
C LEU A 114 -13.32 -8.70 22.56
N LEU A 115 -12.25 -8.29 21.87
CA LEU A 115 -11.30 -9.23 21.29
C LEU A 115 -10.71 -10.09 22.41
N SER A 116 -10.92 -11.40 22.33
CA SER A 116 -10.34 -12.31 23.31
C SER A 116 -8.82 -12.21 23.30
N SER A 117 -8.17 -12.48 24.43
CA SER A 117 -6.69 -12.54 24.50
C SER A 117 -6.10 -13.47 23.43
N SER A 118 -6.84 -14.48 22.96
CA SER A 118 -6.44 -15.34 21.84
C SER A 118 -6.43 -14.59 20.51
N GLN A 119 -7.45 -13.79 20.19
CA GLN A 119 -7.49 -12.97 18.97
C GLN A 119 -6.41 -11.89 18.98
N LEU A 120 -6.17 -11.26 20.13
CA LEU A 120 -5.11 -10.25 20.27
C LEU A 120 -3.71 -10.87 20.09
N ASN A 121 -3.51 -12.11 20.55
CA ASN A 121 -2.27 -12.86 20.31
C ASN A 121 -2.12 -13.28 18.84
N THR A 122 -3.20 -13.64 18.16
CA THR A 122 -3.19 -13.90 16.71
C THR A 122 -2.80 -12.64 15.92
N ILE A 123 -3.37 -11.48 16.25
CA ILE A 123 -3.01 -10.21 15.61
C ILE A 123 -1.54 -9.84 15.88
N LYS A 124 -1.07 -9.99 17.12
CA LYS A 124 0.35 -9.77 17.47
C LYS A 124 1.27 -10.73 16.71
N SER A 125 0.88 -12.00 16.59
CA SER A 125 1.61 -13.01 15.81
C SER A 125 1.68 -12.64 14.33
N LEU A 126 0.56 -12.22 13.73
CA LEU A 126 0.50 -11.77 12.34
C LEU A 126 1.35 -10.51 12.11
N ASN A 127 1.33 -9.56 13.04
CA ASN A 127 2.18 -8.37 12.97
C ASN A 127 3.68 -8.70 13.08
N LEU A 128 4.05 -9.64 13.95
CA LEU A 128 5.44 -10.10 14.08
C LEU A 128 5.90 -10.83 12.82
N GLN A 129 5.04 -11.70 12.27
CA GLN A 129 5.28 -12.37 10.99
C GLN A 129 5.43 -11.34 9.86
N ARG A 130 4.55 -10.34 9.79
CA ARG A 130 4.65 -9.26 8.81
C ARG A 130 5.98 -8.52 8.90
N GLN A 131 6.44 -8.17 10.10
CA GLN A 131 7.72 -7.48 10.26
C GLN A 131 8.89 -8.36 9.78
N THR A 132 8.87 -9.64 10.12
CA THR A 132 9.88 -10.60 9.65
C THR A 132 9.89 -10.72 8.12
N VAL A 133 8.72 -10.75 7.48
CA VAL A 133 8.59 -10.76 6.01
C VAL A 133 9.13 -9.47 5.40
N ILE A 134 8.85 -8.31 6.00
CA ILE A 134 9.38 -7.01 5.56
C ILE A 134 10.91 -6.98 5.67
N ASP A 135 11.47 -7.46 6.77
CA ASP A 135 12.92 -7.47 6.99
C ASP A 135 13.61 -8.40 5.99
N ASN A 136 13.07 -9.59 5.78
CA ASN A 136 13.55 -10.53 4.76
C ASN A 136 13.44 -9.92 3.36
N PHE A 137 12.32 -9.27 3.04
CA PHE A 137 12.11 -8.59 1.77
C PHE A 137 13.18 -7.50 1.55
N LYS A 138 13.46 -6.68 2.57
CA LYS A 138 14.47 -5.61 2.48
C LYS A 138 15.87 -6.17 2.24
N GLU A 139 16.25 -7.24 2.92
CA GLU A 139 17.54 -7.89 2.70
C GLU A 139 17.65 -8.48 1.28
N SER A 140 16.64 -9.21 0.81
CA SER A 140 16.59 -9.69 -0.58
C SER A 140 16.63 -8.55 -1.59
N LEU A 141 15.96 -7.43 -1.31
CA LEU A 141 15.94 -6.26 -2.18
C LEU A 141 17.32 -5.59 -2.27
N LYS A 142 18.02 -5.44 -1.14
CA LYS A 142 19.40 -4.92 -1.10
C LYS A 142 20.34 -5.79 -1.92
N LEU A 143 20.21 -7.12 -1.81
CA LEU A 143 20.99 -8.04 -2.62
C LEU A 143 20.66 -7.90 -4.11
N TYR A 144 19.38 -7.81 -4.46
CA TYR A 144 18.93 -7.67 -5.84
C TYR A 144 19.44 -6.38 -6.51
N PHE A 145 19.46 -5.26 -5.80
CA PHE A 145 19.93 -3.99 -6.34
C PHE A 145 21.42 -3.99 -6.71
N LYS A 146 22.23 -4.86 -6.11
CA LYS A 146 23.64 -5.03 -6.50
C LYS A 146 23.79 -5.53 -7.94
N PHE A 147 22.73 -6.10 -8.52
CA PHE A 147 22.70 -6.66 -9.87
C PHE A 147 21.88 -5.83 -10.87
N LEU A 148 21.26 -4.74 -10.40
CA LEU A 148 20.59 -3.77 -11.23
C LEU A 148 21.54 -2.64 -11.63
N THR A 149 21.35 -2.11 -12.82
CA THR A 149 21.97 -0.82 -13.19
C THR A 149 21.35 0.32 -12.39
N GLU A 150 22.05 1.44 -12.29
CA GLU A 150 21.54 2.64 -11.60
C GLU A 150 20.18 3.11 -12.14
N GLN A 151 19.98 3.00 -13.46
CA GLN A 151 18.71 3.35 -14.10
C GLN A 151 17.58 2.38 -13.76
N GLU A 152 17.87 1.08 -13.68
CA GLU A 152 16.90 0.05 -13.28
C GLU A 152 16.54 0.16 -11.79
N ALA A 153 17.50 0.50 -10.92
CA ALA A 153 17.29 0.58 -9.48
C ALA A 153 16.55 1.86 -9.04
N LYS A 154 16.73 2.97 -9.77
CA LYS A 154 16.19 4.30 -9.45
C LYS A 154 14.71 4.33 -9.02
N PRO A 155 13.77 3.61 -9.68
CA PRO A 155 12.35 3.62 -9.27
C PRO A 155 12.09 2.99 -7.91
N PHE A 156 13.02 2.18 -7.40
CA PHE A 156 12.81 1.32 -6.23
C PHE A 156 13.60 1.77 -5.00
N ILE A 157 14.46 2.79 -5.12
CA ILE A 157 15.29 3.30 -4.01
C ILE A 157 14.43 3.69 -2.80
N SER A 158 13.27 4.30 -3.04
CA SER A 158 12.33 4.68 -1.97
C SER A 158 11.77 3.50 -1.16
N LEU A 159 11.84 2.26 -1.67
CA LEU A 159 11.46 1.07 -0.92
C LEU A 159 12.48 0.74 0.17
N LEU A 160 13.76 1.06 -0.05
CA LEU A 160 14.84 0.87 0.93
C LEU A 160 14.89 2.00 1.96
N GLU A 161 14.56 3.22 1.55
CA GLU A 161 14.60 4.43 2.40
C GLU A 161 13.39 4.55 3.35
N SER A 162 12.51 3.54 3.37
CA SER A 162 11.29 3.57 4.18
C SER A 162 11.49 3.23 5.66
N ASP A 163 12.73 3.01 6.10
CA ASP A 163 13.03 3.15 7.53
C ASP A 163 13.05 4.65 7.86
N PRO A 164 12.18 5.14 8.75
CA PRO A 164 12.44 6.42 9.37
C PRO A 164 13.72 6.25 10.18
N GLU A 165 14.87 6.49 9.55
CA GLU A 165 16.09 6.84 10.28
C GLU A 165 15.66 7.93 11.27
N PRO A 166 15.77 7.71 12.59
CA PRO A 166 15.61 8.79 13.54
C PRO A 166 16.76 9.74 13.26
N SER A 167 16.50 10.72 12.41
CA SER A 167 17.47 11.73 12.00
C SER A 167 18.15 12.26 13.27
N LYS A 168 19.48 12.21 13.28
CA LYS A 168 20.34 12.70 14.38
C LYS A 168 20.08 14.18 14.74
N SER A 169 19.22 14.88 14.01
CA SER A 169 18.64 16.18 14.39
C SER A 169 17.53 16.12 15.46
N GLN A 170 17.10 14.94 15.92
CA GLN A 170 16.12 14.79 17.01
C GLN A 170 16.72 14.42 18.37
N ALA A 171 18.02 14.09 18.46
CA ALA A 171 18.69 13.79 19.73
C ALA A 171 18.90 15.01 20.65
N ALA A 172 18.64 16.23 20.15
CA ALA A 172 18.72 17.48 20.92
C ALA A 172 17.35 18.02 21.39
N LEU A 173 16.25 17.29 21.17
CA LEU A 173 14.89 17.70 21.54
C LEU A 173 14.19 16.73 22.51
N LEU A 174 14.96 15.89 23.22
CA LEU A 174 14.48 15.14 24.38
C LEU A 174 14.62 15.98 25.66
N THR A 175 13.95 17.13 25.69
CA THR A 175 13.46 17.72 26.94
C THR A 175 12.15 18.46 26.67
N ASN A 176 11.05 17.83 27.11
CA ASN A 176 9.75 18.39 27.51
C ASN A 176 8.62 18.57 26.45
N GLU A 177 7.64 17.65 26.57
CA GLU A 177 6.17 17.86 26.57
C GLU A 177 5.42 18.39 25.32
N LYS A 178 4.82 17.47 24.52
CA LYS A 178 3.42 17.48 23.97
C LYS A 178 3.30 16.59 22.72
N GLU A 179 3.38 15.27 22.89
CA GLU A 179 3.01 14.32 21.84
C GLU A 179 1.54 13.92 22.01
N ASP A 180 0.67 14.40 21.12
CA ASP A 180 -0.70 13.87 20.89
C ASP A 180 -1.48 14.70 19.85
N GLY A 181 -1.03 15.93 19.56
CA GLY A 181 -1.72 16.87 18.67
C GLY A 181 -1.28 16.83 17.21
N GLU A 182 0.02 16.67 16.93
CA GLU A 182 0.58 16.90 15.60
C GLU A 182 0.30 15.75 14.62
N GLY A 183 0.38 14.49 15.06
CA GLY A 183 0.05 13.33 14.25
C GLY A 183 -1.40 13.34 13.75
N ARG A 184 -2.35 13.79 14.58
CA ARG A 184 -3.77 13.91 14.18
C ARG A 184 -4.00 14.99 13.13
N GLN A 185 -3.24 16.09 13.20
CA GLN A 185 -3.36 17.17 12.21
C GLN A 185 -2.90 16.70 10.83
N ILE A 186 -1.77 16.00 10.77
CA ILE A 186 -1.22 15.45 9.51
C ILE A 186 -2.20 14.45 8.90
N GLN A 187 -2.75 13.52 9.71
CA GLN A 187 -3.74 12.55 9.25
C GLN A 187 -5.00 13.20 8.67
N GLN A 188 -5.49 14.29 9.27
CA GLN A 188 -6.62 15.05 8.74
C GLN A 188 -6.28 15.68 7.39
N GLU A 189 -5.11 16.31 7.29
CA GLU A 189 -4.65 16.97 6.06
C GLU A 189 -4.50 15.98 4.90
N ASP A 190 -3.81 14.85 5.13
CA ASP A 190 -3.58 13.82 4.13
C ASP A 190 -4.89 13.20 3.64
N LYS A 191 -5.85 12.99 4.56
CA LYS A 191 -7.16 12.46 4.20
C LYS A 191 -7.91 13.41 3.27
N ILE A 192 -7.86 14.72 3.52
CA ILE A 192 -8.48 15.72 2.62
C ILE A 192 -7.82 15.68 1.24
N LEU A 193 -6.49 15.68 1.17
CA LEU A 193 -5.75 15.66 -0.10
C LEU A 193 -6.06 14.41 -0.94
N LEU A 194 -6.18 13.26 -0.28
CA LEU A 194 -6.54 11.99 -0.91
C LEU A 194 -7.96 12.05 -1.51
N ILE A 195 -8.93 12.60 -0.78
CA ILE A 195 -10.30 12.73 -1.27
C ILE A 195 -10.39 13.71 -2.44
N ILE A 196 -9.71 14.86 -2.36
CA ILE A 196 -9.64 15.82 -3.48
C ILE A 196 -9.12 15.14 -4.75
N SER A 197 -8.04 14.35 -4.62
CA SER A 197 -7.47 13.59 -5.73
C SER A 197 -8.43 12.52 -6.26
N SER A 198 -9.16 11.84 -5.36
CA SER A 198 -10.16 10.83 -5.73
C SER A 198 -11.37 11.40 -6.49
N LEU A 199 -11.69 12.68 -6.27
CA LEU A 199 -12.73 13.41 -6.99
C LEU A 199 -12.23 13.93 -8.36
N GLY A 200 -10.97 13.68 -8.71
CA GLY A 200 -10.36 14.10 -9.97
C GLY A 200 -9.84 15.53 -9.98
N TYR A 201 -9.79 16.21 -8.83
CA TYR A 201 -9.24 17.56 -8.71
C TYR A 201 -7.74 17.54 -8.38
N ILE A 202 -7.03 18.57 -8.82
CA ILE A 202 -5.62 18.80 -8.45
C ILE A 202 -5.62 19.76 -7.25
N PRO A 203 -5.08 19.37 -6.07
CA PRO A 203 -5.11 20.21 -4.86
C PRO A 203 -4.55 21.63 -5.08
N LEU A 204 -3.50 21.76 -5.89
CA LEU A 204 -2.84 23.04 -6.20
C LEU A 204 -3.56 23.89 -7.25
N LYS A 205 -4.65 23.38 -7.85
CA LYS A 205 -5.40 24.05 -8.93
C LYS A 205 -6.90 23.77 -8.77
N LEU A 206 -7.46 24.06 -7.60
CA LEU A 206 -8.89 23.92 -7.40
C LEU A 206 -9.65 24.96 -8.24
N PRO A 207 -10.82 24.59 -8.81
CA PRO A 207 -11.65 25.50 -9.59
C PRO A 207 -12.12 26.68 -8.73
N PRO A 208 -12.37 27.85 -9.34
CA PRO A 208 -12.89 29.02 -8.64
C PRO A 208 -14.26 28.71 -8.02
N ILE A 209 -14.56 29.33 -6.89
CA ILE A 209 -15.81 29.07 -6.14
C ILE A 209 -17.01 29.59 -6.96
N PRO A 210 -17.92 28.71 -7.42
CA PRO A 210 -19.12 29.14 -8.12
C PRO A 210 -20.12 29.77 -7.14
N ALA A 211 -20.70 30.91 -7.50
CA ALA A 211 -21.73 31.55 -6.68
C ALA A 211 -22.98 30.67 -6.57
N GLY A 212 -23.42 30.37 -5.35
CA GLY A 212 -24.67 29.66 -5.06
C GLY A 212 -24.68 28.15 -5.40
N LYS A 213 -23.53 27.55 -5.75
CA LYS A 213 -23.43 26.11 -6.03
C LYS A 213 -22.52 25.39 -5.04
N PRO A 214 -22.71 24.07 -4.83
CA PRO A 214 -21.74 23.24 -4.14
C PRO A 214 -20.36 23.40 -4.79
N TRP A 215 -19.33 23.55 -3.96
CA TRP A 215 -17.94 23.67 -4.40
C TRP A 215 -17.14 22.47 -3.90
N VAL A 216 -15.89 22.31 -4.37
CA VAL A 216 -15.01 21.17 -4.05
C VAL A 216 -14.95 20.88 -2.55
N LYS A 217 -14.90 21.91 -1.70
CA LYS A 217 -14.93 21.73 -0.23
C LYS A 217 -16.18 20.98 0.25
N SER A 218 -17.34 21.29 -0.33
CA SER A 218 -18.61 20.63 -0.02
C SER A 218 -18.62 19.18 -0.51
N GLU A 219 -18.12 18.92 -1.72
CA GLU A 219 -18.03 17.56 -2.27
C GLU A 219 -17.09 16.67 -1.42
N VAL A 220 -15.95 17.22 -1.00
CA VAL A 220 -15.02 16.51 -0.10
C VAL A 220 -15.69 16.21 1.24
N ARG A 221 -16.44 17.17 1.79
CA ARG A 221 -17.17 16.99 3.05
C ARG A 221 -18.24 15.91 2.95
N GLU A 222 -19.00 15.89 1.86
CA GLU A 222 -20.02 14.87 1.61
C GLU A 222 -19.36 13.48 1.46
N LYS A 223 -18.24 13.40 0.72
CA LYS A 223 -17.51 12.15 0.53
C LYS A 223 -16.90 11.58 1.82
N LEU A 224 -16.51 12.45 2.75
CA LEU A 224 -15.99 12.04 4.06
C LEU A 224 -17.08 11.55 5.02
N ASN A 225 -18.35 11.88 4.77
CA ASN A 225 -19.48 11.50 5.63
C ASN A 225 -19.28 11.89 7.12
N ILE A 226 -18.98 13.16 7.37
CA ILE A 226 -18.69 13.68 8.72
C ILE A 226 -19.96 13.65 9.59
N PRO A 227 -19.92 13.10 10.83
CA PRO A 227 -18.72 12.73 11.61
C PRO A 227 -18.14 11.36 11.23
N SER A 228 -16.81 11.33 11.05
CA SER A 228 -16.05 10.12 10.68
C SER A 228 -14.63 10.26 11.18
N HIS A 229 -13.95 9.22 11.68
CA HIS A 229 -12.52 9.36 12.03
C HIS A 229 -11.67 9.71 10.78
N PRO A 230 -10.80 10.75 10.80
CA PRO A 230 -10.33 11.56 11.95
C PRO A 230 -11.08 12.88 12.20
N PHE A 231 -12.21 13.14 11.53
CA PHE A 231 -13.07 14.31 11.64
C PHE A 231 -14.29 14.07 12.56
N GLN A 232 -14.14 14.36 13.84
CA GLN A 232 -15.23 14.27 14.82
C GLN A 232 -16.34 15.30 14.59
N SER A 233 -16.03 16.43 13.94
CA SER A 233 -17.01 17.45 13.62
C SER A 233 -16.64 18.23 12.37
N ILE A 234 -17.62 18.93 11.82
CA ILE A 234 -17.47 19.83 10.67
C ILE A 234 -16.42 20.91 10.98
N ALA A 235 -16.39 21.42 12.21
CA ALA A 235 -15.43 22.43 12.63
C ALA A 235 -13.98 21.92 12.60
N VAL A 236 -13.74 20.63 12.88
CA VAL A 236 -12.39 20.04 12.76
C VAL A 236 -11.97 19.99 11.29
N PHE A 237 -12.88 19.60 10.40
CA PHE A 237 -12.65 19.61 8.96
C PHE A 237 -12.37 21.02 8.43
N ASP A 238 -13.15 22.02 8.84
CA ASP A 238 -12.95 23.40 8.41
C ASP A 238 -11.58 23.93 8.83
N LYS A 239 -11.14 23.64 10.06
CA LYS A 239 -9.80 24.00 10.54
C LYS A 239 -8.69 23.31 9.73
N ALA A 240 -8.84 22.03 9.41
CA ALA A 240 -7.86 21.31 8.59
C ALA A 240 -7.80 21.86 7.16
N TRP A 241 -8.96 22.17 6.57
CA TRP A 241 -9.04 22.80 5.25
C TRP A 241 -8.35 24.16 5.22
N GLU A 242 -8.55 25.01 6.23
CA GLU A 242 -7.88 26.30 6.35
C GLU A 242 -6.37 26.17 6.51
N ARG A 243 -5.88 25.18 7.25
CA ARG A 243 -4.43 24.89 7.36
C ARG A 243 -3.83 24.50 6.01
N LEU A 244 -4.53 23.70 5.22
CA LEU A 244 -4.10 23.33 3.86
C LEU A 244 -4.04 24.54 2.92
N LEU A 245 -4.98 25.48 3.04
CA LEU A 245 -4.94 26.74 2.29
C LEU A 245 -3.76 27.63 2.75
N LYS A 246 -3.58 27.80 4.07
CA LYS A 246 -2.49 28.62 4.63
C LYS A 246 -1.10 28.08 4.29
N SER A 247 -0.93 26.76 4.31
CA SER A 247 0.33 26.09 3.92
C SER A 247 0.58 26.05 2.42
N GLY A 248 -0.42 26.40 1.59
CA GLY A 248 -0.31 26.33 0.13
C GLY A 248 -0.37 24.92 -0.45
N LYS A 249 -0.67 23.89 0.36
CA LYS A 249 -0.93 22.52 -0.11
C LYS A 249 -2.21 22.44 -0.95
N ILE A 250 -3.14 23.37 -0.74
CA ILE A 250 -4.31 23.58 -1.59
C ILE A 250 -4.32 25.03 -2.07
N LYS A 251 -4.67 25.25 -3.34
CA LYS A 251 -4.82 26.60 -3.91
C LYS A 251 -6.09 26.72 -4.74
N VAL A 252 -6.88 27.75 -4.44
CA VAL A 252 -8.10 28.09 -5.17
C VAL A 252 -7.74 29.05 -6.30
N ALA A 253 -8.20 28.76 -7.51
CA ALA A 253 -8.08 29.71 -8.61
C ALA A 253 -8.86 30.99 -8.30
N ILE A 254 -8.19 32.13 -8.35
CA ILE A 254 -8.83 33.44 -8.27
C ILE A 254 -9.42 33.71 -9.66
N LYS A 255 -10.71 34.03 -9.70
CA LYS A 255 -11.42 34.40 -10.93
C LYS A 255 -11.09 35.82 -11.35
#